data_AF-A0A9D7Y4Q4-F1
#
_entry.id   AF-A0A9D7Y4Q4-F1
#
_cell.length_a   1.000
_cell.length_b   1.000
_cell.length_c   1.000
_cell.angle_alpha   90.00
_cell.angle_beta   90.00
_cell.angle_gamma   90.00
#
_symmetry.space_group_name_H-M   'P 1'
#
loop_
_entity.id
_entity.type
_entity.pdbx_description
1 polymer ?
#
loop_
_entity_poly.entity_id
_entity_poly.type
_entity_poly.pdbx_seq_one_letter_code
_entity_poly.pdbx_strand_id
1 'polypeptide(L)'
;MKKITAILFFSIYLFATTGLNELFKLNALVQHFYETKAQDNSIDLLHFLVMHYITDDLNDADNSQDEQLPFKTTENCIAGNLSLNIPEQYFSLQATPVAIIVTQQNFVTPKDLSILSICNVLVWHPPKYLSA
;
A
#
# COMPACT_ATOMS: atom_id res chain seq x y z
N MET A 1 43.53 -2.90 5.92
CA MET A 1 42.50 -3.87 6.34
C MET A 1 41.15 -3.23 6.65
N LYS A 2 41.08 -2.14 7.44
CA LYS A 2 39.80 -1.45 7.78
C LYS A 2 38.88 -1.11 6.59
N LYS A 3 39.43 -0.64 5.46
CA LYS A 3 38.66 -0.32 4.25
C LYS A 3 38.00 -1.53 3.60
N ILE A 4 38.74 -2.64 3.50
CA ILE A 4 38.23 -3.89 2.91
C ILE A 4 37.11 -4.45 3.80
N THR A 5 37.31 -4.44 5.11
CA THR A 5 36.28 -4.85 6.07
C THR A 5 35.02 -3.99 5.96
N ALA A 6 35.16 -2.66 5.82
CA ALA A 6 34.02 -1.76 5.63
C ALA A 6 33.27 -2.03 4.31
N ILE A 7 34.01 -2.25 3.20
CA ILE A 7 33.42 -2.60 1.90
C ILE A 7 32.67 -3.93 1.99
N LEU A 8 33.24 -4.93 2.66
CA LEU A 8 32.61 -6.23 2.85
C LEU A 8 31.30 -6.11 3.63
N PHE A 9 31.30 -5.40 4.76
CA PHE A 9 30.06 -5.19 5.53
C PHE A 9 29.02 -4.37 4.76
N PHE A 10 29.45 -3.37 4.01
CA PHE A 10 28.55 -2.57 3.17
C PHE A 10 27.92 -3.41 2.05
N SER A 11 28.70 -4.27 1.39
CA SER A 11 28.17 -5.19 0.37
C SER A 11 27.19 -6.18 0.98
N ILE A 12 27.49 -6.78 2.13
CA ILE A 12 26.55 -7.69 2.82
C ILE A 12 25.27 -6.94 3.20
N TYR A 13 25.39 -5.71 3.71
CA TYR A 13 24.24 -4.88 4.03
C TYR A 13 23.37 -4.59 2.81
N LEU A 14 23.96 -4.23 1.67
CA LEU A 14 23.20 -4.04 0.43
C LEU A 14 22.52 -5.32 0.00
N PHE A 15 23.22 -6.46 -0.04
CA PHE A 15 22.62 -7.75 -0.39
C PHE A 15 21.48 -8.17 0.55
N ALA A 16 21.56 -7.83 1.83
CA ALA A 16 20.55 -8.18 2.82
C ALA A 16 19.34 -7.23 2.81
N THR A 17 19.55 -5.95 2.49
CA THR A 17 18.50 -4.91 2.54
C THR A 17 17.85 -4.60 1.20
N THR A 18 18.49 -5.01 0.11
CA THR A 18 17.92 -4.90 -1.24
C THR A 18 17.41 -6.26 -1.70
N GLY A 19 16.47 -6.25 -2.64
CA GLY A 19 15.98 -7.48 -3.29
C GLY A 19 17.00 -8.14 -4.23
N LEU A 20 18.32 -7.96 -4.02
CA LEU A 20 19.36 -8.58 -4.85
C LEU A 20 19.36 -10.11 -4.75
N ASN A 21 18.83 -10.67 -3.66
CA ASN A 21 18.58 -12.10 -3.51
C ASN A 21 17.58 -12.63 -4.55
N GLU A 22 16.62 -11.83 -5.01
CA GLU A 22 15.68 -12.22 -6.07
C GLU A 22 16.39 -12.47 -7.40
N LEU A 23 17.60 -11.92 -7.63
CA LEU A 23 18.38 -12.21 -8.84
C LEU A 23 18.77 -13.68 -8.95
N PHE A 24 18.83 -14.42 -7.84
CA PHE A 24 19.06 -15.87 -7.89
C PHE A 24 17.89 -16.63 -8.56
N LYS A 25 16.69 -16.06 -8.58
CA LYS A 25 15.51 -16.60 -9.27
C LYS A 25 15.49 -16.29 -10.77
N LEU A 26 16.49 -15.58 -11.31
CA LEU A 26 16.60 -15.35 -12.75
C LEU A 26 16.73 -16.65 -13.55
N ASN A 27 17.26 -17.72 -12.95
CA ASN A 27 17.29 -19.04 -13.57
C ASN A 27 15.88 -19.57 -13.86
N ALA A 28 14.94 -19.43 -12.92
CA ALA A 28 13.55 -19.85 -13.04
C ALA A 28 12.84 -19.02 -14.10
N LEU A 29 13.09 -17.71 -14.14
CA LEU A 29 12.56 -16.83 -15.20
C LEU A 29 13.00 -17.28 -16.60
N VAL A 30 14.30 -17.58 -16.77
CA VAL A 30 14.82 -18.04 -18.06
C VAL A 30 14.23 -19.38 -18.45
N GLN A 31 14.08 -20.31 -17.50
CA GLN A 31 13.47 -21.61 -17.74
C GLN A 31 12.00 -21.46 -18.16
N HIS A 32 11.20 -20.71 -17.39
CA HIS A 32 9.78 -20.47 -17.69
C HIS A 32 9.62 -19.81 -19.06
N PHE A 33 10.46 -18.84 -19.40
CA PHE A 33 10.46 -18.21 -20.72
C PHE A 33 10.67 -19.22 -21.87
N TYR A 34 11.60 -20.16 -21.72
CA TYR A 34 11.81 -21.20 -22.75
C TYR A 34 10.64 -22.18 -22.84
N GLU A 35 10.00 -22.52 -21.72
CA GLU A 35 8.80 -23.36 -21.68
C GLU A 35 7.63 -22.67 -22.39
N THR A 36 7.34 -21.41 -22.05
CA THR A 36 6.30 -20.61 -22.71
C THR A 36 6.59 -20.44 -24.20
N LYS A 37 7.86 -20.21 -24.58
CA LYS A 37 8.27 -20.08 -25.99
C LYS A 37 8.16 -21.39 -26.78
N ALA A 38 8.34 -22.54 -26.13
CA ALA A 38 8.13 -23.84 -26.74
C ALA A 38 6.63 -24.11 -27.01
N GLN A 39 5.76 -23.60 -26.14
CA GLN A 39 4.31 -23.72 -26.28
C GLN A 39 3.73 -22.72 -27.30
N ASP A 40 4.26 -21.49 -27.31
CA ASP A 40 3.91 -20.44 -28.27
C ASP A 40 5.16 -19.71 -28.77
N ASN A 41 5.53 -20.02 -30.01
CA ASN A 41 6.73 -19.50 -30.65
C ASN A 41 6.61 -18.01 -31.06
N SER A 42 5.42 -17.42 -30.92
CA SER A 42 5.17 -15.99 -31.19
C SER A 42 5.51 -15.09 -30.01
N ILE A 43 5.70 -15.66 -28.81
CA ILE A 43 6.00 -14.91 -27.60
C ILE A 43 7.48 -14.50 -27.58
N ASP A 44 7.69 -13.19 -27.52
CA ASP A 44 9.00 -12.60 -27.27
C ASP A 44 9.21 -12.32 -25.77
N LEU A 45 10.45 -12.10 -25.35
CA LEU A 45 10.81 -11.88 -23.94
C LEU A 45 10.04 -10.70 -23.34
N LEU A 46 9.86 -9.60 -24.09
CA LEU A 46 9.08 -8.47 -23.60
C LEU A 46 7.59 -8.82 -23.42
N HIS A 47 7.01 -9.60 -24.33
CA HIS A 47 5.63 -10.05 -24.19
C HIS A 47 5.45 -10.95 -22.98
N PHE A 48 6.40 -11.88 -22.76
CA PHE A 48 6.42 -12.72 -21.57
C PHE A 48 6.49 -11.90 -20.27
N LEU A 49 7.36 -10.89 -20.20
CA LEU A 49 7.46 -10.01 -19.03
C LEU A 49 6.17 -9.20 -18.82
N VAL A 50 5.58 -8.64 -19.88
CA VAL A 50 4.31 -7.89 -19.76
C VAL A 50 3.20 -8.79 -19.24
N MET A 51 3.09 -10.01 -19.79
CA MET A 51 2.10 -11.00 -19.37
C MET A 51 2.22 -11.33 -17.87
N HIS A 52 3.44 -11.53 -17.36
CA HIS A 52 3.65 -11.98 -15.99
C HIS A 52 3.83 -10.85 -14.95
N TYR A 53 4.13 -9.61 -15.35
CA TYR A 53 4.39 -8.51 -14.39
C TYR A 53 3.41 -7.34 -14.49
N ILE A 54 2.70 -7.19 -15.60
CA ILE A 54 1.80 -6.06 -15.84
C ILE A 54 0.34 -6.51 -15.93
N THR A 55 0.10 -7.63 -16.60
CA THR A 55 -1.22 -8.20 -16.74
C THR A 55 -1.51 -9.12 -15.54
N ASP A 56 -2.72 -9.04 -15.01
CA ASP A 56 -3.23 -10.10 -14.14
C ASP A 56 -3.63 -11.28 -15.04
N ASP A 57 -2.83 -12.33 -15.00
CA ASP A 57 -3.27 -13.60 -15.58
C ASP A 57 -4.36 -14.17 -14.66
N LEU A 58 -5.54 -14.44 -15.23
CA LEU A 58 -6.66 -15.08 -14.53
C LEU A 58 -6.53 -16.60 -14.53
N ASN A 59 -5.40 -17.11 -15.02
CA ASN A 59 -5.10 -18.52 -15.13
C ASN A 59 -4.45 -19.03 -13.84
N ASP A 60 -5.22 -19.73 -13.00
CA ASP A 60 -4.70 -20.31 -11.75
C ASP A 60 -3.78 -21.53 -11.97
N ALA A 61 -3.63 -22.01 -13.21
CA ALA A 61 -2.98 -23.27 -13.52
C ALA A 61 -1.45 -23.26 -13.32
N ASP A 62 -0.81 -22.12 -13.58
CA ASP A 62 0.65 -21.90 -13.49
C ASP A 62 1.06 -20.97 -12.35
N ASN A 63 0.11 -20.58 -11.48
CA ASN A 63 0.37 -19.67 -10.36
C ASN A 63 1.57 -20.11 -9.48
N SER A 64 1.76 -21.41 -9.27
CA SER A 64 2.91 -21.95 -8.50
C SER A 64 4.28 -21.80 -9.18
N GLN A 65 4.32 -21.69 -10.52
CA GLN A 65 5.54 -21.40 -11.27
C GLN A 65 5.77 -19.89 -11.32
N ASP A 66 4.69 -19.11 -11.45
CA ASP A 66 4.73 -17.65 -11.48
C ASP A 66 5.21 -17.05 -10.15
N GLU A 67 4.80 -17.61 -9.02
CA GLU A 67 5.28 -17.21 -7.69
C GLU A 67 6.80 -17.38 -7.51
N GLN A 68 7.44 -18.23 -8.33
CA GLN A 68 8.90 -18.42 -8.32
C GLN A 68 9.63 -17.37 -9.15
N LEU A 69 8.92 -16.54 -9.91
CA LEU A 69 9.53 -15.49 -10.71
C LEU A 69 10.12 -14.39 -9.80
N PRO A 70 11.27 -13.82 -10.19
CA PRO A 70 11.93 -12.79 -9.40
C PRO A 70 10.99 -11.59 -9.22
N PHE A 71 10.90 -11.06 -8.00
CA PHE A 71 10.09 -9.87 -7.68
C PHE A 71 8.57 -10.02 -7.89
N LYS A 72 8.04 -11.23 -8.13
CA LYS A 72 6.58 -11.46 -8.24
C LYS A 72 5.91 -11.47 -6.87
N THR A 73 6.55 -12.07 -5.86
CA THR A 73 6.05 -12.13 -4.49
C THR A 73 6.75 -11.11 -3.58
N THR A 74 6.00 -10.50 -2.66
CA THR A 74 6.52 -9.46 -1.74
C THR A 74 7.17 -10.05 -0.48
N GLU A 75 7.21 -11.37 -0.34
CA GLU A 75 7.60 -12.08 0.89
C GLU A 75 9.02 -11.76 1.36
N ASN A 76 9.90 -11.37 0.44
CA ASN A 76 11.31 -11.05 0.72
C ASN A 76 11.62 -9.56 0.76
N CYS A 77 10.62 -8.68 0.65
CA CYS A 77 10.83 -7.27 0.91
C CYS A 77 10.97 -7.10 2.43
N ILE A 78 12.21 -7.03 2.93
CA ILE A 78 12.47 -6.43 4.23
C ILE A 78 12.05 -4.98 4.05
N ALA A 79 10.78 -4.69 4.35
CA ALA A 79 10.27 -3.35 4.43
C ALA A 79 11.11 -2.66 5.51
N GLY A 80 12.18 -1.99 5.07
CA GLY A 80 12.91 -1.03 5.88
C GLY A 80 11.87 0.02 6.25
N ASN A 81 11.20 -0.19 7.38
CA ASN A 81 10.33 0.79 7.98
C ASN A 81 11.24 1.95 8.34
N LEU A 82 11.36 2.91 7.42
CA LEU A 82 12.10 4.13 7.63
C LEU A 82 11.21 4.99 8.52
N SER A 83 11.22 4.71 9.83
CA SER A 83 10.55 5.52 10.84
C SER A 83 11.27 6.87 10.91
N LEU A 84 10.81 7.80 10.08
CA LEU A 84 11.09 9.22 10.19
C LEU A 84 10.50 9.70 11.51
N ASN A 85 11.35 9.78 12.53
CA ASN A 85 11.01 10.40 13.81
C ASN A 85 10.93 11.92 13.58
N ILE A 86 9.77 12.39 13.15
CA ILE A 86 9.47 13.82 13.08
C ILE A 86 9.24 14.28 14.53
N PRO A 87 9.98 15.25 15.06
CA PRO A 87 9.72 15.77 16.40
C PRO A 87 8.30 16.35 16.44
N GLU A 88 7.50 15.92 17.42
CA GLU A 88 6.15 16.42 17.63
C GLU A 88 6.20 17.94 17.79
N GLN A 89 5.72 18.67 16.77
CA GLN A 89 5.55 20.11 16.87
C GLN A 89 4.29 20.35 17.71
N TYR A 90 4.46 20.58 19.01
CA TYR A 90 3.39 21.06 19.87
C TYR A 90 3.02 22.49 19.46
N PHE A 91 2.03 22.63 18.58
CA PHE A 91 1.42 23.92 18.28
C PHE A 91 0.46 24.29 19.42
N SER A 92 0.83 25.28 20.24
CA SER A 92 -0.09 25.84 21.23
C SER A 92 -0.99 26.89 20.58
N LEU A 93 -2.25 26.55 20.38
CA LEU A 93 -3.29 27.52 20.04
C LEU A 93 -3.50 28.45 21.24
N GLN A 94 -2.92 29.64 21.19
CA GLN A 94 -3.23 30.69 22.15
C GLN A 94 -4.60 31.28 21.78
N ALA A 95 -5.66 30.64 22.27
CA ALA A 95 -7.01 31.17 22.15
C ALA A 95 -7.09 32.50 22.92
N THR A 96 -7.07 33.61 22.20
CA THR A 96 -7.41 34.91 22.79
C THR A 96 -8.88 34.86 23.20
N PRO A 97 -9.24 35.15 24.46
CA PRO A 97 -10.63 35.19 24.86
C PRO A 97 -11.32 36.32 24.09
N VAL A 98 -12.13 35.96 23.09
CA VAL A 98 -13.07 36.89 22.47
C VAL A 98 -14.20 37.07 23.47
N ALA A 99 -14.41 38.30 23.93
CA ALA A 99 -15.58 38.63 24.73
C ALA A 99 -16.83 38.52 23.83
N ILE A 100 -17.54 37.40 23.94
CA ILE A 100 -18.84 37.22 23.29
C ILE A 100 -19.85 38.04 24.09
N ILE A 101 -20.24 39.20 23.56
CA ILE A 101 -21.36 39.97 24.11
C ILE A 101 -22.64 39.24 23.69
N VAL A 102 -23.09 38.30 24.52
CA VAL A 102 -24.41 37.68 24.35
C VAL A 102 -25.45 38.74 24.72
N THR A 103 -26.00 39.41 23.72
CA THR A 103 -27.25 40.14 23.89
C THR A 103 -28.35 39.10 24.07
N GLN A 104 -28.83 38.92 25.29
CA GLN A 104 -30.03 38.13 25.53
C GLN A 104 -31.21 38.85 24.90
N GLN A 105 -31.55 38.49 23.67
CA GLN A 105 -32.88 38.75 23.14
C GLN A 105 -33.79 37.72 23.80
N ASN A 106 -34.86 38.19 24.45
CA ASN A 106 -35.94 37.32 24.94
C ASN A 106 -36.59 36.65 23.72
N PHE A 107 -36.07 35.50 23.30
CA PHE A 107 -36.72 34.67 22.32
C PHE A 107 -37.92 33.99 22.97
N VAL A 108 -39.12 34.39 22.55
CA VAL A 108 -40.33 33.62 22.81
C VAL A 108 -40.17 32.30 22.05
N THR A 109 -40.08 31.20 22.78
CA THR A 109 -40.04 29.85 22.20
C THR A 109 -41.41 29.53 21.58
N PRO A 110 -41.50 29.29 20.26
CA PRO A 110 -42.70 28.69 19.69
C PRO A 110 -42.80 27.25 20.21
N LYS A 111 -43.98 26.86 20.69
CA LYS A 111 -44.26 25.60 21.37
C LYS A 111 -44.17 24.35 20.47
N ASP A 112 -43.75 24.47 19.23
CA ASP A 112 -43.76 23.39 18.25
C ASP A 112 -42.35 23.09 17.72
N LEU A 113 -41.57 22.39 18.54
CA LEU A 113 -40.30 21.78 18.12
C LEU A 113 -40.55 20.46 17.37
N SER A 114 -41.27 20.54 16.27
CA SER A 114 -41.45 19.45 15.31
C SER A 114 -40.24 19.29 14.35
N ILE A 115 -39.24 20.18 14.49
CA ILE A 115 -38.13 20.31 13.52
C ILE A 115 -36.94 19.39 13.87
N LEU A 116 -36.91 18.75 15.05
CA LEU A 116 -35.80 17.86 15.43
C LEU A 116 -35.78 16.50 14.69
N SER A 117 -36.80 16.20 13.88
CA SER A 117 -36.90 14.93 13.14
C SER A 117 -36.09 14.90 11.83
N ILE A 118 -35.76 16.07 11.26
CA ILE A 118 -35.16 16.17 9.92
C ILE A 118 -33.64 15.94 9.95
N CYS A 119 -32.99 16.09 11.10
CA CYS A 119 -31.54 15.93 11.23
C CYS A 119 -31.05 14.47 11.23
N ASN A 120 -31.94 13.48 11.35
CA ASN A 120 -31.56 12.07 11.29
C ASN A 120 -31.32 11.55 9.86
N VAL A 121 -31.69 12.32 8.82
CA VAL A 121 -31.48 11.95 7.41
C VAL A 121 -30.08 12.31 6.91
N LEU A 122 -29.38 13.23 7.58
CA LEU A 122 -28.02 13.66 7.21
C LEU A 122 -26.91 12.80 7.82
N VAL A 123 -27.26 11.80 8.64
CA VAL A 123 -26.29 10.85 9.18
C VAL A 123 -26.16 9.71 8.18
N TRP A 124 -24.96 9.59 7.59
CA TRP A 124 -24.62 8.47 6.71
C TRP A 124 -24.71 7.14 7.47
N HIS A 125 -25.42 6.16 6.89
CA HIS A 125 -25.49 4.80 7.42
C HIS A 125 -24.84 3.84 6.40
N PRO A 126 -23.96 2.92 6.83
CA PRO A 126 -23.36 1.95 5.93
C PRO A 126 -24.38 0.94 5.37
N PRO A 127 -24.16 0.39 4.16
CA PRO A 127 -25.05 -0.60 3.56
C PRO A 127 -25.08 -1.90 4.38
N LYS A 128 -26.28 -2.45 4.58
CA LYS A 128 -26.46 -3.76 5.21
C LYS A 128 -26.21 -4.84 4.16
N TYR A 129 -25.26 -5.73 4.43
CA TYR A 129 -25.04 -6.92 3.61
C TYR A 129 -26.29 -7.80 3.68
N LEU A 130 -26.83 -8.17 2.51
CA LEU A 130 -27.87 -9.19 2.42
C LEU A 130 -27.20 -10.54 2.74
N SER A 131 -27.48 -11.10 3.92
CA SER A 131 -27.27 -12.52 4.17
C SER A 131 -28.25 -13.30 3.30
N ALA A 132 -27.74 -14.00 2.28
CA ALA A 132 -28.48 -14.97 1.49
C ALA A 132 -28.76 -16.24 2.30
#